data_AF-A0A812T4S8-F1
#
_entry.id   AF-A0A812T4S8-F1
#
_cell.length_a   1.000
_cell.length_b   1.000
_cell.length_c   1.000
_cell.angle_alpha   90.00
_cell.angle_beta   90.00
_cell.angle_gamma   90.00
#
_symmetry.space_group_name_H-M   'P 1'
#
loop_
_entity.id
_entity.type
_entity.pdbx_description
1 polymer ?
#
loop_
_entity_poly.entity_id
_entity_poly.type
_entity_poly.pdbx_seq_one_letter_code
_entity_poly.pdbx_strand_id
1 'polypeptide(L)'
;MAAAFFRDAGVRWVCAGWTVFTVENLIMSEYKMEIKKYWGGSGGPAAYQTMYSTLSGLASFSIFAAYWRFARHGRVLRSPTSAERLAAFGFRVLGLGTLSQLMPPINLGALQIALGLYEPPKDLPPQVRGAMACPFDFNFYAGRGEVFGITRVSRRPELAGIGFFGIAGALVATTATQLAFFGLGPVVSFTLLALHS
;
A
#
# COMPACT_ATOMS: atom_id res chain seq x y z
N MET A 1 -13.98 -27.78 -8.08
CA MET A 1 -12.68 -27.09 -8.25
C MET A 1 -12.39 -26.05 -7.17
N ALA A 2 -13.30 -25.10 -6.88
CA ALA A 2 -13.09 -24.07 -5.85
C ALA A 2 -12.77 -24.62 -4.44
N ALA A 3 -13.51 -25.62 -3.96
CA ALA A 3 -13.26 -26.26 -2.66
C ALA A 3 -11.84 -26.85 -2.49
N ALA A 4 -11.19 -27.20 -3.60
CA ALA A 4 -9.86 -27.78 -3.59
C ALA A 4 -8.74 -26.72 -3.54
N PHE A 5 -9.06 -25.45 -3.80
CA PHE A 5 -8.17 -24.30 -3.59
C PHE A 5 -8.23 -23.82 -2.14
N PHE A 6 -9.42 -23.81 -1.51
CA PHE A 6 -9.56 -23.47 -0.09
C PHE A 6 -8.96 -24.51 0.86
N ARG A 7 -8.59 -25.70 0.36
CA ARG A 7 -7.83 -26.71 1.11
C ARG A 7 -6.32 -26.47 1.10
N ASP A 8 -5.81 -25.62 0.21
CA ASP A 8 -4.40 -25.27 0.15
C ASP A 8 -4.01 -24.40 1.36
N ALA A 9 -2.97 -24.82 2.09
CA ALA A 9 -2.52 -24.12 3.29
C ALA A 9 -2.05 -22.69 2.97
N GLY A 10 -1.37 -22.49 1.84
CA GLY A 10 -0.90 -21.17 1.41
C GLY A 10 -2.05 -20.22 1.12
N VAL A 11 -3.05 -20.69 0.37
CA VAL A 11 -4.28 -19.91 0.12
C VAL A 11 -4.96 -19.54 1.43
N ARG A 12 -5.11 -20.48 2.38
CA ARG A 12 -5.75 -20.20 3.68
C ARG A 12 -5.01 -19.13 4.49
N TRP A 13 -3.68 -19.24 4.60
CA TRP A 13 -2.87 -18.28 5.35
C TRP A 13 -2.87 -16.89 4.72
N VAL A 14 -2.72 -16.82 3.40
CA VAL A 14 -2.75 -15.55 2.66
C VAL A 14 -4.13 -14.90 2.76
N CYS A 15 -5.21 -15.66 2.54
CA CYS A 15 -6.58 -15.14 2.69
C CYS A 15 -6.86 -14.69 4.12
N ALA A 16 -6.44 -15.46 5.14
CA ALA A 16 -6.62 -15.08 6.53
C ALA A 16 -5.90 -13.76 6.86
N GLY A 17 -4.66 -13.60 6.40
CA GLY A 17 -3.91 -12.35 6.59
C GLY A 17 -4.59 -11.16 5.92
N TRP A 18 -5.03 -11.32 4.66
CA TRP A 18 -5.76 -10.26 3.95
C TRP A 18 -7.11 -9.92 4.59
N THR A 19 -7.84 -10.91 5.10
CA THR A 19 -9.08 -10.69 5.85
C THR A 19 -8.82 -9.89 7.11
N VAL A 20 -7.82 -10.28 7.92
CA VAL A 20 -7.44 -9.54 9.13
C VAL A 20 -7.05 -8.11 8.79
N PHE A 21 -6.19 -7.92 7.78
CA PHE A 21 -5.79 -6.60 7.30
C PHE A 21 -7.01 -5.74 6.90
N THR A 22 -7.93 -6.30 6.12
CA THR A 22 -9.11 -5.57 5.62
C THR A 22 -10.05 -5.20 6.76
N VAL A 23 -10.37 -6.15 7.64
CA VAL A 23 -11.28 -5.94 8.76
C VAL A 23 -10.69 -4.93 9.75
N GLU A 24 -9.41 -5.04 10.07
CA GLU A 24 -8.70 -4.05 10.89
C GLU A 24 -8.82 -2.65 10.27
N ASN A 25 -8.52 -2.51 8.97
CA ASN A 25 -8.59 -1.21 8.30
C ASN A 25 -10.01 -0.63 8.26
N LEU A 26 -11.04 -1.46 8.11
CA LEU A 26 -12.45 -1.04 8.17
C LEU A 26 -12.86 -0.60 9.59
N ILE A 27 -12.46 -1.35 10.62
CA ILE A 27 -12.74 -0.98 12.01
C ILE A 27 -12.01 0.33 12.35
N MET A 28 -10.74 0.45 11.96
CA MET A 28 -9.95 1.64 12.25
C MET A 28 -10.44 2.88 11.50
N SER A 29 -10.98 2.73 10.28
CA SER A 29 -11.57 3.85 9.55
C SER A 29 -12.87 4.32 10.17
N GLU A 30 -13.75 3.40 10.57
CA GLU A 30 -15.06 3.71 11.19
C GLU A 30 -14.90 4.34 12.58
N TYR A 31 -14.11 3.70 13.46
CA TYR A 31 -13.98 4.12 14.86
C TYR A 31 -12.87 5.14 15.10
N LYS A 32 -12.31 5.74 14.04
CA LYS A 32 -11.16 6.67 14.12
C LYS A 32 -11.36 7.79 15.12
N MET A 33 -12.54 8.40 15.12
CA MET A 33 -12.85 9.56 15.98
C MET A 33 -13.03 9.14 17.44
N GLU A 34 -13.65 7.98 17.68
CA GLU A 34 -13.84 7.44 19.01
C GLU A 34 -12.52 7.02 19.65
N ILE A 35 -11.69 6.28 18.89
CA ILE A 35 -10.34 5.88 19.30
C ILE A 35 -9.52 7.12 19.72
N LYS A 36 -9.49 8.16 18.89
CA LYS A 36 -8.77 9.40 19.23
C LYS A 36 -9.32 10.08 20.49
N LYS A 37 -10.64 10.04 20.70
CA LYS A 37 -11.29 10.61 21.87
C LYS A 37 -10.97 9.84 23.15
N TYR A 38 -10.97 8.51 23.10
CA TYR A 38 -10.65 7.65 24.25
C TYR A 38 -9.20 7.77 24.72
N TRP A 39 -8.25 8.07 23.82
CA TRP A 39 -6.84 8.27 24.15
C TRP A 39 -6.46 9.68 24.64
N GLY A 40 -7.43 10.50 25.05
CA GLY A 40 -7.16 11.74 25.80
C GLY A 40 -6.77 12.95 24.96
N GLY A 41 -7.38 13.14 23.79
CA GLY A 41 -7.26 14.38 23.02
C GLY A 41 -5.92 14.53 22.31
N SER A 42 -4.92 15.17 22.94
CA SER A 42 -3.63 15.50 22.30
C SER A 42 -2.76 14.28 22.00
N GLY A 43 -2.85 13.21 22.79
CA GLY A 43 -2.18 11.93 22.54
C GLY A 43 -2.91 10.99 21.58
N GLY A 44 -4.21 11.24 21.33
CA GLY A 44 -5.08 10.39 20.52
C GLY A 44 -4.60 10.17 19.07
N PRO A 45 -4.18 11.21 18.33
CA PRO A 45 -3.67 11.04 16.98
C PRO A 45 -2.40 10.18 16.90
N ALA A 46 -1.47 10.35 17.85
CA ALA A 46 -0.23 9.58 17.90
C ALA A 46 -0.50 8.11 18.28
N ALA A 47 -1.33 7.88 19.30
CA ALA A 47 -1.71 6.52 19.72
C ALA A 47 -2.46 5.77 18.60
N TYR A 48 -3.40 6.44 17.92
CA TYR A 48 -4.07 5.89 16.74
C TYR A 48 -3.06 5.51 15.66
N GLN A 49 -2.11 6.40 15.35
CA GLN A 49 -1.10 6.16 14.32
C GLN A 49 -0.20 4.98 14.67
N THR A 50 0.28 4.90 15.92
CA THR A 50 1.10 3.77 16.38
C THR A 50 0.33 2.47 16.30
N MET A 51 -0.91 2.44 16.80
CA MET A 51 -1.75 1.24 16.75
C MET A 51 -1.97 0.79 15.29
N TYR A 52 -2.32 1.73 14.41
CA TYR A 52 -2.51 1.47 12.98
C TYR A 52 -1.23 0.90 12.35
N SER A 53 -0.09 1.56 12.54
CA SER A 53 1.18 1.14 11.96
C SER A 53 1.63 -0.23 12.50
N THR A 54 1.39 -0.53 13.77
CA THR A 54 1.74 -1.83 14.37
C THR A 54 0.86 -2.95 13.84
N LEU A 55 -0.47 -2.79 13.91
CA LEU A 55 -1.41 -3.84 13.51
C LEU A 55 -1.33 -4.11 12.00
N SER A 56 -1.38 -3.05 11.18
CA SER A 56 -1.27 -3.18 9.72
C SER A 56 0.12 -3.65 9.28
N GLY A 57 1.18 -3.29 10.04
CA GLY A 57 2.53 -3.79 9.83
C GLY A 57 2.65 -5.30 10.11
N LEU A 58 2.09 -5.77 11.23
CA LEU A 58 2.05 -7.19 11.58
C LEU A 58 1.20 -7.99 10.60
N ALA A 59 0.04 -7.46 10.20
CA ALA A 59 -0.82 -8.08 9.20
C ALA A 59 -0.07 -8.20 7.85
N SER A 60 0.56 -7.12 7.38
CA SER A 60 1.35 -7.12 6.14
C SER A 60 2.52 -8.11 6.20
N PHE A 61 3.24 -8.12 7.33
CA PHE A 61 4.34 -9.07 7.55
C PHE A 61 3.84 -10.52 7.54
N SER A 62 2.69 -10.80 8.16
CA SER A 62 2.10 -12.15 8.18
C SER A 62 1.72 -12.64 6.77
N ILE A 63 1.14 -11.76 5.95
CA ILE A 63 0.78 -12.05 4.55
C ILE A 63 2.05 -12.34 3.74
N PHE A 64 3.09 -11.51 3.91
CA PHE A 64 4.36 -11.69 3.22
C PHE A 64 5.07 -12.98 3.64
N ALA A 65 5.10 -13.29 4.95
CA ALA A 65 5.68 -14.53 5.46
C ALA A 65 4.93 -15.77 4.92
N ALA A 66 3.60 -15.72 4.87
CA ALA A 66 2.79 -16.77 4.27
C ALA A 66 3.08 -16.94 2.77
N TYR A 67 3.15 -15.83 2.03
CA TYR A 67 3.53 -15.84 0.62
C TYR A 67 4.91 -16.46 0.41
N TRP A 68 5.93 -15.97 1.13
CA TRP A 68 7.31 -16.47 1.01
C TRP A 68 7.39 -17.98 1.23
N ARG A 69 6.68 -18.48 2.26
CA ARG A 69 6.67 -19.90 2.61
C ARG A 69 5.94 -20.76 1.56
N PHE A 70 4.79 -20.31 1.05
CA PHE A 70 3.88 -21.15 0.29
C PHE A 70 3.79 -20.83 -1.21
N ALA A 71 4.40 -19.74 -1.70
CA ALA A 71 4.28 -19.30 -3.09
C ALA A 71 4.82 -20.32 -4.11
N ARG A 72 5.80 -21.14 -3.73
CA ARG A 72 6.43 -22.16 -4.59
C ARG A 72 5.89 -23.57 -4.37
N HIS A 73 5.23 -23.82 -3.24
CA HIS A 73 4.80 -25.15 -2.80
C HIS A 73 3.29 -25.36 -2.89
N GLY A 74 2.53 -24.31 -3.19
CA GLY A 74 1.08 -24.38 -3.32
C GLY A 74 0.63 -25.08 -4.60
N ARG A 75 -0.68 -25.33 -4.69
CA ARG A 75 -1.31 -25.96 -5.86
C ARG A 75 -0.97 -25.22 -7.15
N VAL A 76 -0.37 -25.94 -8.09
CA VAL A 76 0.04 -25.42 -9.41
C VAL A 76 -1.19 -25.08 -10.25
N LEU A 77 -1.13 -23.94 -10.91
CA LEU A 77 -2.09 -23.44 -11.89
C LEU A 77 -1.54 -23.65 -13.31
N ARG A 78 -2.38 -23.42 -14.32
CA ARG A 78 -1.91 -23.41 -15.70
C ARG A 78 -0.87 -22.30 -15.91
N SER A 79 0.08 -22.55 -16.80
CA SER A 79 1.02 -21.51 -17.22
C SER A 79 0.27 -20.37 -17.93
N PRO A 80 0.68 -19.11 -17.71
CA PRO A 80 0.08 -17.97 -18.37
C PRO A 80 0.46 -17.93 -19.85
N THR A 81 -0.54 -17.67 -20.69
CA THR A 81 -0.42 -17.48 -22.14
C THR A 81 0.31 -16.18 -22.47
N SER A 82 0.80 -16.03 -23.70
CA SER A 82 1.46 -14.79 -24.15
C SER A 82 0.55 -13.57 -24.05
N ALA A 83 -0.76 -13.74 -24.32
CA ALA A 83 -1.75 -12.67 -24.18
C ALA A 83 -1.91 -12.22 -22.72
N GLU A 84 -1.96 -13.17 -21.78
CA GLU A 84 -2.05 -12.84 -20.34
C GLU A 84 -0.79 -12.16 -19.82
N ARG A 85 0.38 -12.56 -20.31
CA ARG A 85 1.66 -11.90 -19.97
C ARG A 85 1.69 -10.47 -20.51
N LEU A 86 1.19 -10.24 -21.72
CA LEU A 86 1.08 -8.90 -22.29
C LEU A 86 0.10 -8.02 -21.51
N ALA A 87 -1.07 -8.57 -21.16
CA ALA A 87 -2.04 -7.88 -20.31
C ALA A 87 -1.45 -7.56 -18.93
N ALA A 88 -0.75 -8.51 -18.30
CA ALA A 88 -0.07 -8.31 -17.03
C ALA A 88 1.02 -7.24 -17.12
N PHE A 89 1.77 -7.17 -18.22
CA PHE A 89 2.70 -6.08 -18.47
C PHE A 89 1.98 -4.73 -18.52
N GLY A 90 0.89 -4.63 -19.28
CA GLY A 90 0.06 -3.42 -19.35
C GLY A 90 -0.43 -2.97 -17.98
N PHE A 91 -1.02 -3.89 -17.19
CA PHE A 91 -1.49 -3.59 -15.83
C PHE A 91 -0.36 -3.21 -14.87
N ARG A 92 0.84 -3.80 -14.99
CA ARG A 92 2.03 -3.39 -14.22
C ARG A 92 2.46 -1.98 -14.55
N VAL A 93 2.54 -1.64 -15.83
CA VAL A 93 2.90 -0.28 -16.29
C VAL A 93 1.88 0.74 -15.79
N LEU A 94 0.59 0.43 -15.89
CA LEU A 94 -0.48 1.30 -15.38
C LEU A 94 -0.42 1.46 -13.86
N GLY A 95 -0.25 0.36 -13.11
CA GLY A 95 -0.14 0.39 -11.65
C GLY A 95 1.07 1.18 -11.18
N LEU A 96 2.25 0.90 -11.72
CA LEU A 96 3.49 1.62 -11.39
C LEU A 96 3.46 3.07 -11.86
N GLY A 97 2.89 3.35 -13.03
CA GLY A 97 2.70 4.71 -13.53
C GLY A 97 1.70 5.55 -12.73
N THR A 98 0.74 4.88 -12.07
CA THR A 98 -0.15 5.52 -11.11
C THR A 98 0.57 5.81 -9.80
N LEU A 99 1.32 4.83 -9.29
CA LEU A 99 2.08 4.97 -8.04
C LEU A 99 3.23 5.98 -8.16
N SER A 100 3.88 6.09 -9.31
CA SER A 100 4.96 7.05 -9.52
C SER A 100 4.50 8.50 -9.44
N GLN A 101 3.24 8.78 -9.78
CA GLN A 101 2.64 10.11 -9.62
C GLN A 101 2.37 10.49 -8.15
N LEU A 102 2.44 9.51 -7.25
CA LEU A 102 2.24 9.72 -5.81
C LEU A 102 3.57 9.86 -5.06
N MET A 103 4.69 9.65 -5.75
CA MET A 103 6.00 9.87 -5.13
C MET A 103 6.20 11.37 -4.93
N PRO A 104 6.45 11.83 -3.69
CA PRO A 104 6.89 13.20 -3.48
C PRO A 104 8.20 13.43 -4.23
N PRO A 105 8.40 14.61 -4.82
CA PRO A 105 9.64 14.91 -5.53
C PRO A 105 10.82 14.79 -4.56
N ILE A 106 11.89 14.15 -5.06
CA ILE A 106 13.14 14.05 -4.31
C ILE A 106 13.79 15.43 -4.34
N ASN A 107 13.93 16.04 -3.16
CA ASN A 107 14.67 17.29 -3.04
C ASN A 107 16.17 16.96 -2.93
N LEU A 108 16.91 17.14 -4.01
CA LEU A 108 18.35 16.85 -4.06
C LEU A 108 19.17 17.72 -3.09
N GLY A 109 18.73 18.95 -2.80
CA GLY A 109 19.35 19.79 -1.78
C GLY A 109 19.13 19.25 -0.37
N ALA A 110 17.94 18.71 -0.11
CA ALA A 110 17.62 18.06 1.17
C ALA A 110 18.34 16.72 1.35
N LEU A 111 18.61 16.01 0.26
CA LEU A 111 19.39 14.77 0.30
C LEU A 111 20.83 15.01 0.78
N GLN A 112 21.46 16.10 0.36
CA GLN A 112 22.80 16.48 0.82
C GLN A 112 22.82 16.81 2.33
N ILE A 113 21.75 17.44 2.83
CA ILE A 113 21.56 17.72 4.25
C ILE A 113 21.32 16.43 5.05
N ALA A 114 20.46 15.53 4.56
CA ALA A 114 20.18 14.24 5.18
C ALA A 114 21.41 13.31 5.25
N LEU A 115 22.31 13.42 4.26
CA LEU A 115 23.59 12.71 4.22
C LEU A 115 24.69 13.39 5.05
N GLY A 116 24.40 14.52 5.70
CA GLY A 116 25.36 15.26 6.52
C GLY A 116 26.45 15.98 5.73
N LEU A 117 26.26 16.17 4.41
CA LEU A 117 27.20 16.87 3.54
C LEU A 117 27.05 18.39 3.59
N TYR A 118 25.93 18.90 4.12
CA TYR A 118 25.63 20.32 4.22
C TYR A 118 24.76 20.60 5.45
N GLU A 119 25.07 21.66 6.22
CA GLU A 119 24.23 22.09 7.36
C GLU A 119 23.17 23.10 6.91
N PRO A 120 21.89 22.92 7.30
CA PRO A 120 20.83 23.83 6.91
C PRO A 120 20.98 25.20 7.62
N PRO A 121 20.73 26.32 6.91
CA PRO A 121 20.81 27.66 7.48
C PRO A 121 19.91 27.84 8.73
N LYS A 122 20.45 28.41 9.80
CA LYS A 122 19.81 28.54 11.13
C LYS A 122 18.76 29.65 11.21
N ASP A 123 18.64 30.43 10.16
CA ASP A 123 17.75 31.58 9.97
C ASP A 123 16.39 31.19 9.39
N LEU A 124 16.25 29.98 8.83
CA LEU A 124 14.99 29.53 8.24
C LEU A 124 13.97 29.07 9.29
N PRO A 125 12.66 29.33 9.09
CA PRO A 125 11.60 28.89 10.00
C PRO A 125 11.66 27.38 10.26
N PRO A 126 11.34 26.90 11.48
CA PRO A 126 11.43 25.49 11.84
C PRO A 126 10.66 24.54 10.90
N GLN A 127 9.51 24.99 10.36
CA GLN A 127 8.70 24.19 9.44
C GLN A 127 9.40 23.97 8.09
N VAL A 128 10.13 24.97 7.60
CA VAL A 128 10.90 24.90 6.34
C VAL A 128 12.21 24.14 6.55
N ARG A 129 12.83 24.30 7.73
CA ARG A 129 14.06 23.59 8.10
C ARG A 129 13.86 22.08 8.19
N GLY A 130 12.73 21.62 8.75
CA GLY A 130 12.37 20.20 8.78
C GLY A 130 12.11 19.61 7.39
N ALA A 131 11.50 20.40 6.48
CA ALA A 131 11.28 19.99 5.09
C ALA A 131 12.61 19.84 4.31
N MET A 132 13.60 20.68 4.59
CA MET A 132 14.95 20.58 3.99
C MET A 132 15.80 19.43 4.55
N ALA A 133 15.41 18.80 5.66
CA ALA A 133 16.12 17.63 6.18
C ALA A 133 15.54 16.31 5.62
N CYS A 134 14.31 16.34 5.08
CA CYS A 134 13.68 15.15 4.53
C CYS A 134 14.03 15.04 3.03
N PRO A 135 14.57 13.90 2.56
CA PRO A 135 14.79 13.68 1.12
C PRO A 135 13.48 13.68 0.32
N PHE A 136 12.34 13.57 1.00
CA PHE A 136 11.00 13.65 0.44
C PHE A 136 10.33 14.95 0.86
N ASP A 137 10.07 15.85 -0.10
CA ASP A 137 9.32 17.09 0.16
C ASP A 137 7.82 16.85 -0.02
N PHE A 138 7.13 16.57 1.09
CA PHE A 138 5.69 16.36 1.12
C PHE A 138 4.87 17.65 0.94
N ASN A 139 5.50 18.82 1.04
CA ASN A 139 4.84 20.12 0.93
C ASN A 139 4.97 20.76 -0.47
N PHE A 140 5.73 20.14 -1.38
CA PHE A 140 6.01 20.69 -2.72
C PHE A 140 4.75 21.06 -3.51
N TYR A 141 3.64 20.35 -3.30
CA TYR A 141 2.38 20.58 -4.00
C TYR A 141 1.35 21.39 -3.21
N ALA A 142 1.65 21.79 -1.97
CA ALA A 142 0.70 22.46 -1.07
C ALA A 142 0.12 23.77 -1.65
N GLY A 143 0.89 24.48 -2.50
CA GLY A 143 0.48 25.76 -3.08
C GLY A 143 -0.22 25.67 -4.45
N ARG A 144 -0.34 24.49 -5.07
CA ARG A 144 -0.85 24.40 -6.44
C ARG A 144 -2.37 24.32 -6.54
N GLY A 145 -3.09 24.06 -5.44
CA GLY A 145 -4.54 23.83 -5.38
C GLY A 145 -4.90 22.38 -5.04
N GLU A 146 -6.16 22.09 -4.72
CA GLU A 146 -6.57 20.86 -4.03
C GLU A 146 -6.42 19.55 -4.83
N VAL A 147 -6.30 19.57 -6.18
CA VAL A 147 -6.31 18.34 -6.99
C VAL A 147 -5.29 18.36 -8.16
N PHE A 148 -4.19 17.60 -8.02
CA PHE A 148 -3.10 17.48 -9.01
C PHE A 148 -2.83 16.04 -9.46
N GLY A 149 -2.56 15.88 -10.76
CA GLY A 149 -2.18 14.58 -11.34
C GLY A 149 -3.32 13.56 -11.30
N ILE A 150 -2.98 12.29 -11.02
CA ILE A 150 -3.94 11.18 -10.98
C ILE A 150 -5.05 11.32 -9.93
N THR A 151 -4.87 12.19 -8.93
CA THR A 151 -5.94 12.56 -7.97
C THR A 151 -7.15 13.22 -8.64
N ARG A 152 -7.02 13.71 -9.88
CA ARG A 152 -8.13 14.22 -10.71
C ARG A 152 -9.02 13.13 -11.28
N VAL A 153 -8.47 11.93 -11.44
CA VAL A 153 -9.15 10.79 -12.09
C VAL A 153 -9.64 9.79 -11.05
N SER A 154 -8.91 9.62 -9.95
CA SER A 154 -9.29 8.75 -8.84
C SER A 154 -9.18 9.50 -7.51
N ARG A 155 -10.14 9.29 -6.61
CA ARG A 155 -10.09 9.79 -5.23
C ARG A 155 -9.04 9.06 -4.38
N ARG A 156 -8.66 7.84 -4.79
CA ARG A 156 -7.71 6.95 -4.12
C ARG A 156 -6.75 6.35 -5.15
N PRO A 157 -5.91 7.18 -5.79
CA PRO A 157 -5.00 6.71 -6.83
C PRO A 157 -4.01 5.65 -6.32
N GLU A 158 -3.63 5.70 -5.05
CA GLU A 158 -2.79 4.70 -4.39
C GLU A 158 -3.43 3.31 -4.42
N LEU A 159 -4.71 3.22 -4.04
CA LEU A 159 -5.46 1.97 -4.01
C LEU A 159 -5.69 1.43 -5.43
N ALA A 160 -5.98 2.32 -6.38
CA ALA A 160 -6.12 1.95 -7.79
C ALA A 160 -4.80 1.44 -8.39
N GLY A 161 -3.69 2.10 -8.12
CA GLY A 161 -2.36 1.71 -8.60
C GLY A 161 -1.93 0.35 -8.06
N ILE A 162 -2.13 0.10 -6.76
CA ILE A 162 -1.85 -1.20 -6.14
C ILE A 162 -2.81 -2.28 -6.67
N GLY A 163 -4.08 -1.93 -6.90
CA GLY A 163 -5.08 -2.82 -7.50
C GLY A 163 -4.66 -3.31 -8.90
N PHE A 164 -4.24 -2.40 -9.79
CA PHE A 164 -3.73 -2.77 -11.11
C PHE A 164 -2.46 -3.63 -11.02
N PHE A 165 -1.55 -3.31 -10.11
CA PHE A 165 -0.37 -4.13 -9.87
C PHE A 165 -0.72 -5.55 -9.38
N GLY A 166 -1.74 -5.67 -8.54
CA GLY A 166 -2.30 -6.94 -8.09
C GLY A 166 -2.93 -7.75 -9.22
N ILE A 167 -3.76 -7.13 -10.07
CA ILE A 167 -4.34 -7.78 -11.25
C ILE A 167 -3.23 -8.35 -12.14
N ALA A 168 -2.17 -7.57 -12.39
CA ALA A 168 -1.04 -8.03 -13.16
C ALA A 168 -0.36 -9.27 -12.54
N GLY A 169 -0.13 -9.26 -11.23
CA GLY A 169 0.44 -10.39 -10.50
C GLY A 169 -0.46 -11.63 -10.55
N ALA A 170 -1.78 -11.46 -10.46
CA ALA A 170 -2.77 -12.52 -10.56
C ALA A 170 -2.78 -13.18 -11.94
N LEU A 171 -2.67 -12.39 -13.01
CA LEU A 171 -2.66 -12.88 -14.40
C LEU A 171 -1.46 -13.77 -14.72
N VAL A 172 -0.33 -13.59 -14.04
CA VAL A 172 0.89 -14.40 -14.23
C VAL A 172 1.15 -15.39 -13.10
N ALA A 173 0.19 -15.57 -12.19
CA ALA A 173 0.31 -16.49 -11.07
C ALA A 173 0.39 -17.94 -11.58
N THR A 174 1.41 -18.67 -11.14
CA THR A 174 1.59 -20.09 -11.46
C THR A 174 1.14 -21.00 -10.32
N THR A 175 0.82 -20.43 -9.15
CA THR A 175 0.28 -21.16 -8.01
C THR A 175 -0.95 -20.47 -7.43
N ALA A 176 -1.83 -21.25 -6.80
CA ALA A 176 -3.02 -20.73 -6.14
C ALA A 176 -2.69 -19.70 -5.04
N THR A 177 -1.60 -19.90 -4.31
CA THR A 177 -1.10 -18.97 -3.30
C THR A 177 -0.72 -17.62 -3.90
N GLN A 178 -0.03 -17.61 -5.05
CA GLN A 178 0.29 -16.37 -5.77
C GLN A 178 -0.97 -15.66 -6.24
N LEU A 179 -1.95 -16.42 -6.76
CA LEU A 179 -3.23 -15.85 -7.18
C LEU A 179 -4.00 -15.24 -6.00
N ALA A 180 -4.01 -15.91 -4.84
CA ALA A 180 -4.61 -15.37 -3.62
C ALA A 180 -3.89 -14.11 -3.12
N PHE A 181 -2.55 -14.09 -3.19
CA PHE A 181 -1.74 -12.97 -2.73
C PHE A 181 -1.92 -11.73 -3.59
N PHE A 182 -1.84 -11.87 -4.91
CA PHE A 182 -1.90 -10.74 -5.85
C PHE A 182 -3.35 -10.37 -6.25
N GLY A 183 -4.23 -11.36 -6.35
CA GLY A 183 -5.62 -11.14 -6.73
C GLY A 183 -6.48 -10.78 -5.52
N LEU A 184 -6.62 -11.69 -4.56
CA LEU A 184 -7.59 -11.54 -3.48
C LEU A 184 -7.25 -10.37 -2.57
N GLY A 185 -5.97 -10.18 -2.24
CA GLY A 185 -5.54 -9.06 -1.43
C GLY A 185 -5.69 -7.70 -2.11
N PRO A 186 -4.77 -7.34 -3.03
CA PRO A 186 -4.77 -6.03 -3.66
C PRO A 186 -6.07 -5.67 -4.38
N VAL A 187 -6.75 -6.63 -5.01
CA VAL A 187 -7.94 -6.31 -5.79
C VAL A 187 -9.16 -6.24 -4.90
N VAL A 188 -9.42 -7.25 -4.04
CA VAL A 188 -10.65 -7.28 -3.24
C VAL A 188 -10.53 -6.37 -2.03
N SER A 189 -9.45 -6.48 -1.25
CA SER A 189 -9.29 -5.66 -0.03
C SER A 189 -9.24 -4.17 -0.35
N PHE A 190 -8.44 -3.75 -1.34
CA PHE A 190 -8.37 -2.32 -1.67
C PHE A 190 -9.60 -1.79 -2.39
N THR A 191 -10.34 -2.62 -3.13
CA THR A 191 -11.66 -2.19 -3.66
C THR A 191 -12.65 -1.99 -2.51
N LEU A 192 -12.72 -2.92 -1.56
CA LEU A 192 -13.61 -2.78 -0.40
C LEU A 192 -13.26 -1.55 0.44
N LEU A 193 -11.97 -1.31 0.69
CA LEU A 193 -11.51 -0.12 1.41
C LEU A 193 -11.78 1.16 0.62
N ALA A 194 -11.60 1.15 -0.69
CA ALA A 194 -11.89 2.31 -1.55
C ALA A 194 -13.38 2.65 -1.60
N LEU A 195 -14.28 1.66 -1.48
CA LEU A 195 -15.73 1.88 -1.44
C LEU A 195 -16.23 2.38 -0.09
N HIS A 196 -15.52 2.07 0.99
CA HIS A 196 -15.90 2.46 2.36
C HIS A 196 -15.35 3.85 2.78
N SER A 197 -14.39 4.41 2.03
CA SER A 197 -13.63 5.61 2.43
C SER A 197 -13.86 6.84 1.55
#